data_AF-A0A7C5ZD68-F1
#
_entry.id   AF-A0A7C5ZD68-F1
#
_cell.length_a   1.000
_cell.length_b   1.000
_cell.length_c   1.000
_cell.angle_alpha   90.00
_cell.angle_beta   90.00
_cell.angle_gamma   90.00
#
_symmetry.space_group_name_H-M   'P 1'
#
loop_
_entity.id
_entity.type
_entity.pdbx_description
1 polymer ?
#
loop_
_entity_poly.entity_id
_entity_poly.type
_entity_poly.pdbx_seq_one_letter_code
_entity_poly.pdbx_strand_id
1 'polypeptide(L)'
;MILKKNFTAFTAMLVLSCFIIISCAGDSDKAPETRAAADRAETAKPSAEITEDTYVEITAKQMYWSAKMMELHEDASQAEAMRAVAEFNEKMNTLFEDHGVTEDAYNEYSDKLKENFESYSSVFSRVTARVEELAEEK
;
A
#
# COMPACT_ATOMS: atom_id res chain seq x y z
N MET A 1 -9.91 27.39 -12.88
CA MET A 1 -11.30 27.00 -12.51
C MET A 1 -11.72 25.63 -13.09
N ILE A 2 -10.77 24.74 -13.41
CA ILE A 2 -11.06 23.42 -14.03
C ILE A 2 -10.96 22.27 -12.99
N LEU A 3 -10.21 22.44 -11.89
CA LEU A 3 -10.05 21.41 -10.86
C LEU A 3 -11.34 21.08 -10.06
N LYS A 4 -12.35 21.95 -10.03
CA LYS A 4 -13.56 21.70 -9.24
C LYS A 4 -14.55 20.73 -9.88
N LYS A 5 -14.50 20.50 -11.20
CA LYS A 5 -15.50 19.67 -11.89
C LYS A 5 -15.21 18.17 -11.85
N ASN A 6 -13.95 17.77 -11.68
CA ASN A 6 -13.56 16.35 -11.72
C ASN A 6 -13.57 15.66 -10.36
N PHE A 7 -13.56 16.42 -9.26
CA PHE A 7 -13.58 15.86 -7.91
C PHE A 7 -14.93 15.21 -7.57
N THR A 8 -16.04 15.78 -8.04
CA THR A 8 -17.39 15.30 -7.75
C THR A 8 -17.74 14.00 -8.49
N ALA A 9 -17.10 13.72 -9.63
CA ALA A 9 -17.31 12.47 -10.36
C ALA A 9 -16.59 11.29 -9.68
N PHE A 10 -15.44 11.55 -9.05
CA PHE A 10 -14.64 10.52 -8.37
C PHE A 10 -15.32 9.99 -7.09
N THR A 11 -16.03 10.86 -6.36
CA THR A 11 -16.71 10.48 -5.11
C THR A 11 -17.98 9.66 -5.36
N ALA A 12 -18.68 9.87 -6.48
CA ALA A 12 -19.91 9.12 -6.79
C ALA A 12 -19.64 7.68 -7.28
N MET A 13 -18.50 7.45 -7.93
CA MET A 13 -18.15 6.12 -8.45
C MET A 13 -17.68 5.15 -7.35
N LEU A 14 -17.09 5.69 -6.28
CA LEU A 14 -16.54 4.90 -5.16
C LEU A 14 -17.61 4.38 -4.19
N VAL A 15 -18.78 5.03 -4.14
CA VAL A 15 -19.92 4.59 -3.30
C VAL A 15 -20.75 3.49 -3.96
N LEU A 16 -20.72 3.38 -5.29
CA LEU A 16 -21.52 2.38 -6.03
C LEU A 16 -20.91 0.97 -6.02
N SER A 17 -19.59 0.85 -5.78
CA SER A 17 -18.90 -0.45 -5.71
C SER A 17 -19.12 -1.22 -4.40
N CYS A 18 -19.67 -0.58 -3.37
CA CYS A 18 -19.91 -1.23 -2.07
C CYS A 18 -21.22 -2.05 -2.00
N PHE A 19 -22.08 -2.03 -3.03
CA PHE A 19 -23.40 -2.69 -2.98
C PHE A 19 -23.50 -4.02 -3.74
N ILE A 20 -22.42 -4.55 -4.34
CA ILE A 20 -22.50 -5.77 -5.19
C ILE A 20 -22.09 -7.07 -4.44
N ILE A 21 -21.74 -7.03 -3.16
CA ILE A 21 -21.34 -8.24 -2.40
C ILE A 21 -22.37 -8.67 -1.35
N ILE A 22 -23.68 -8.52 -1.59
CA ILE A 22 -24.69 -9.24 -0.79
C ILE A 22 -25.91 -9.56 -1.67
N SER A 23 -25.76 -10.47 -2.63
CA SER A 23 -26.87 -11.35 -3.04
C SER A 23 -26.36 -12.44 -3.97
N CYS A 24 -26.20 -13.65 -3.42
CA CYS A 24 -26.38 -14.92 -4.13
C CYS A 24 -26.33 -16.05 -3.09
N ALA A 25 -27.36 -16.12 -2.25
CA ALA A 25 -27.81 -17.38 -1.69
C ALA A 25 -28.64 -18.08 -2.79
N GLY A 26 -28.17 -19.22 -3.29
CA GLY A 26 -28.86 -19.95 -4.34
C GLY A 26 -28.02 -21.08 -4.95
N ASP A 27 -27.88 -22.17 -4.20
CA ASP A 27 -27.91 -23.59 -4.63
C ASP A 27 -27.58 -23.95 -6.11
N SER A 28 -26.48 -24.68 -6.34
CA SER A 28 -26.37 -25.90 -7.19
C SER A 28 -25.02 -26.08 -7.91
N ASP A 29 -24.30 -27.14 -7.49
CA ASP A 29 -23.40 -28.05 -8.24
C ASP A 29 -22.54 -27.56 -9.43
N LYS A 30 -21.21 -27.45 -9.21
CA LYS A 30 -20.13 -28.25 -9.83
C LYS A 30 -18.72 -27.76 -9.45
N ALA A 31 -17.90 -28.69 -8.97
CA ALA A 31 -16.45 -28.58 -8.66
C ALA A 31 -15.58 -28.28 -9.92
N PRO A 32 -14.28 -27.90 -9.83
CA PRO A 32 -13.36 -28.18 -8.71
C PRO A 32 -12.50 -27.04 -8.17
N GLU A 33 -12.10 -27.25 -6.92
CA GLU A 33 -10.92 -26.65 -6.28
C GLU A 33 -9.73 -26.66 -7.24
N THR A 34 -9.22 -25.47 -7.57
CA THR A 34 -7.83 -25.29 -7.95
C THR A 34 -7.20 -24.36 -6.92
N ARG A 35 -6.73 -25.02 -5.88
CA ARG A 35 -5.66 -24.64 -4.96
C ARG A 35 -4.58 -23.82 -5.68
N ALA A 36 -4.59 -22.51 -5.43
CA ALA A 36 -3.37 -21.69 -5.40
C ALA A 36 -3.21 -21.14 -3.97
N ALA A 37 -3.33 -22.04 -2.99
CA ALA A 37 -2.90 -21.86 -1.63
C ALA A 37 -1.78 -22.87 -1.37
N ALA A 38 -0.56 -22.46 -1.72
CA ALA A 38 0.77 -23.01 -1.38
C ALA A 38 1.76 -22.27 -2.33
N ASP A 39 2.73 -21.46 -1.91
CA ASP A 39 3.54 -21.48 -0.70
C ASP A 39 3.85 -20.05 -0.23
N ARG A 40 3.41 -19.69 0.97
CA ARG A 40 4.15 -18.76 1.83
C ARG A 40 4.23 -19.43 3.19
N ALA A 41 4.96 -20.55 3.23
CA ALA A 41 5.41 -21.13 4.49
C ALA A 41 6.39 -20.16 5.14
N GLU A 42 5.81 -19.23 5.90
CA GLU A 42 6.21 -18.86 7.25
C GLU A 42 7.69 -19.14 7.58
N THR A 43 8.53 -18.14 7.29
CA THR A 43 9.60 -17.81 8.22
C THR A 43 9.15 -16.58 8.99
N ALA A 44 8.13 -16.75 9.85
CA ALA A 44 7.81 -15.76 10.87
C ALA A 44 8.99 -15.71 11.84
N LYS A 45 10.01 -14.92 11.48
CA LYS A 45 10.85 -14.28 12.50
C LYS A 45 9.91 -13.53 13.44
N PRO A 46 10.24 -13.41 14.74
CA PRO A 46 9.47 -12.54 15.61
C PRO A 46 9.39 -11.17 14.94
N SER A 47 8.17 -10.76 14.55
CA SER A 47 7.90 -9.39 14.15
C SER A 47 8.33 -8.54 15.33
N ALA A 48 9.42 -7.79 15.20
CA ALA A 48 9.65 -6.70 16.12
C ALA A 48 8.36 -5.87 16.16
N GLU A 49 7.92 -5.45 17.34
CA GLU A 49 6.79 -4.55 17.45
C GLU A 49 7.12 -3.31 16.61
N ILE A 50 6.29 -3.03 15.60
CA ILE A 50 6.51 -1.86 14.74
C ILE A 50 6.39 -0.62 15.61
N THR A 51 7.48 0.15 15.63
CA THR A 51 7.47 1.47 16.25
C THR A 51 6.88 2.49 15.28
N GLU A 52 6.35 3.59 15.81
CA GLU A 52 5.88 4.71 15.00
C GLU A 52 6.99 5.24 14.09
N ASP A 53 8.24 5.29 14.57
CA ASP A 53 9.40 5.77 13.79
C ASP A 53 9.71 4.82 12.62
N THR A 54 9.66 3.51 12.86
CA THR A 54 9.80 2.50 11.80
C THR A 54 8.70 2.65 10.76
N TYR A 55 7.45 2.84 11.20
CA TYR A 55 6.33 3.05 10.28
C TYR A 55 6.52 4.33 9.45
N VAL A 56 6.90 5.45 10.08
CA VAL A 56 7.15 6.72 9.42
C VAL A 56 8.22 6.58 8.33
N GLU A 57 9.35 5.94 8.64
CA GLU A 57 10.44 5.75 7.69
C GLU A 57 10.04 4.88 6.49
N ILE A 58 9.35 3.76 6.76
CA ILE A 58 8.88 2.85 5.70
C ILE A 58 7.86 3.55 4.79
N THR A 59 6.83 4.17 5.37
CA THR A 59 5.79 4.86 4.60
C THR A 59 6.36 6.04 3.81
N ALA A 60 7.30 6.80 4.38
CA ALA A 60 7.92 7.92 3.69
C ALA A 60 8.72 7.46 2.46
N LYS A 61 9.56 6.42 2.59
CA LYS A 61 10.27 5.83 1.46
C LYS A 61 9.33 5.25 0.40
N GLN A 62 8.27 4.57 0.83
CA GLN A 62 7.24 4.06 -0.08
C GLN A 62 6.62 5.18 -0.92
N MET A 63 6.20 6.28 -0.28
CA MET A 63 5.62 7.44 -0.96
C MET A 63 6.63 8.13 -1.89
N TYR A 64 7.85 8.35 -1.41
CA TYR A 64 8.92 8.98 -2.19
C TYR A 64 9.25 8.16 -3.45
N TRP A 65 9.49 6.85 -3.32
CA TRP A 65 9.81 6.00 -4.47
C TRP A 65 8.62 5.85 -5.43
N SER A 66 7.39 5.78 -4.92
CA SER A 66 6.19 5.74 -5.77
C SER A 66 6.07 7.00 -6.62
N ALA A 67 6.27 8.19 -6.03
CA ALA A 67 6.31 9.45 -6.77
C ALA A 67 7.43 9.47 -7.82
N LYS A 68 8.66 9.07 -7.44
CA LYS A 68 9.81 9.02 -8.37
C LYS A 68 9.57 8.07 -9.54
N MET A 69 8.92 6.94 -9.32
CA MET A 69 8.58 6.03 -10.42
C MET A 69 7.52 6.61 -11.35
N MET A 70 6.50 7.28 -10.82
CA MET A 70 5.50 7.94 -11.67
C MET A 70 6.15 9.04 -12.54
N GLU A 71 7.11 9.79 -12.00
CA GLU A 71 7.88 10.79 -12.77
C GLU A 71 8.73 10.14 -13.87
N LEU A 72 9.37 9.00 -13.60
CA LEU A 72 10.25 8.32 -14.56
C LEU A 72 9.50 7.54 -15.64
N HIS A 73 8.24 7.18 -15.39
CA HIS A 73 7.47 6.25 -16.21
C HIS A 73 6.13 6.80 -16.73
N GLU A 74 5.95 8.13 -16.75
CA GLU A 74 4.72 8.76 -17.25
C GLU A 74 4.34 8.29 -18.67
N ASP A 75 5.34 8.13 -19.54
CA ASP A 75 5.19 7.66 -20.94
C ASP A 75 5.66 6.21 -21.16
N ALA A 76 5.83 5.44 -20.08
CA ALA A 76 6.36 4.08 -20.18
C ALA A 76 5.40 3.14 -20.90
N SER A 77 5.95 2.21 -21.70
CA SER A 77 5.16 1.08 -22.21
C SER A 77 4.67 0.20 -21.06
N GLN A 78 3.62 -0.59 -21.30
CA GLN A 78 3.10 -1.52 -20.29
C GLN A 78 4.19 -2.47 -19.74
N ALA A 79 5.11 -2.93 -20.60
CA ALA A 79 6.20 -3.82 -20.19
C ALA A 79 7.21 -3.12 -19.27
N GLU A 80 7.50 -1.85 -19.53
CA GLU A 80 8.39 -1.03 -18.68
C GLU A 80 7.73 -0.70 -17.35
N ALA A 81 6.44 -0.36 -17.36
CA ALA A 81 5.67 -0.15 -16.14
C ALA A 81 5.64 -1.41 -15.25
N MET A 82 5.46 -2.60 -15.84
CA MET A 82 5.51 -3.86 -15.10
C MET A 82 6.89 -4.14 -14.49
N ARG A 83 7.98 -3.80 -15.20
CA ARG A 83 9.33 -3.92 -14.66
C ARG A 83 9.56 -2.96 -13.50
N ALA A 84 9.11 -1.70 -13.63
CA ALA A 84 9.22 -0.72 -12.56
C ALA A 84 8.46 -1.15 -11.29
N VAL A 85 7.27 -1.76 -11.44
CA VAL A 85 6.52 -2.33 -10.31
C VAL A 85 7.28 -3.48 -9.65
N ALA A 86 7.94 -4.36 -10.43
CA ALA A 86 8.74 -5.44 -9.87
C ALA A 86 9.94 -4.90 -9.06
N GLU A 87 10.65 -3.91 -9.61
CA GLU A 87 11.77 -3.24 -8.93
C GLU A 87 11.32 -2.52 -7.65
N PHE A 88 10.14 -1.91 -7.66
CA PHE A 88 9.54 -1.32 -6.46
C PHE A 88 9.26 -2.36 -5.37
N ASN A 89 8.64 -3.48 -5.75
CA ASN A 89 8.31 -4.53 -4.80
C ASN A 89 9.58 -5.15 -4.18
N GLU A 90 10.64 -5.29 -4.98
CA GLU A 90 11.95 -5.72 -4.46
C GLU A 90 12.50 -4.71 -3.44
N LYS A 91 12.49 -3.41 -3.76
CA LYS A 91 12.91 -2.35 -2.82
C LYS A 91 12.09 -2.36 -1.53
N MET A 92 10.78 -2.57 -1.62
CA MET A 92 9.91 -2.66 -0.44
C MET A 92 10.23 -3.88 0.42
N ASN A 93 10.48 -5.04 -0.19
CA ASN A 93 10.88 -6.24 0.54
C ASN A 93 12.22 -6.04 1.26
N THR A 94 13.22 -5.47 0.58
CA THR A 94 14.50 -5.13 1.20
C THR A 94 14.31 -4.15 2.35
N LEU A 95 13.48 -3.13 2.19
CA LEU A 95 13.20 -2.15 3.24
C LEU A 95 12.56 -2.81 4.48
N PHE A 96 11.61 -3.72 4.28
CA PHE A 96 11.03 -4.50 5.37
C PHE A 96 12.09 -5.34 6.09
N GLU A 97 12.95 -6.03 5.35
CA GLU A 97 14.05 -6.82 5.91
C GLU A 97 15.04 -5.97 6.71
N ASP A 98 15.44 -4.79 6.19
CA ASP A 98 16.35 -3.84 6.83
C ASP A 98 15.81 -3.34 8.18
N HIS A 99 14.49 -3.21 8.29
CA HIS A 99 13.82 -2.80 9.52
C HIS A 99 13.37 -3.97 10.41
N GLY A 100 13.59 -5.23 10.00
CA GLY A 100 13.15 -6.41 10.75
C GLY A 100 11.63 -6.54 10.85
N VAL A 101 10.91 -6.04 9.85
CA VAL A 101 9.45 -5.98 9.78
C VAL A 101 8.93 -6.93 8.70
N THR A 102 7.73 -7.47 8.87
CA THR A 102 7.01 -8.17 7.81
C THR A 102 5.94 -7.27 7.20
N GLU A 103 5.59 -7.52 5.93
CA GLU A 103 4.50 -6.82 5.25
C GLU A 103 3.17 -6.92 6.04
N ASP A 104 2.85 -8.09 6.58
CA ASP A 104 1.64 -8.32 7.37
C ASP A 104 1.63 -7.49 8.66
N ALA A 105 2.75 -7.44 9.38
CA ALA A 105 2.86 -6.63 10.61
C ALA A 105 2.72 -5.13 10.30
N TYR A 106 3.30 -4.68 9.17
CA TYR A 106 3.16 -3.30 8.71
C TYR A 106 1.70 -2.95 8.40
N ASN A 107 1.00 -3.83 7.70
CA ASN A 107 -0.41 -3.64 7.37
C ASN A 107 -1.28 -3.63 8.64
N GLU A 108 -1.04 -4.54 9.59
CA GLU A 108 -1.77 -4.57 10.86
C GLU A 108 -1.55 -3.27 11.67
N TYR A 109 -0.32 -2.77 11.72
CA TYR A 109 -0.02 -1.49 12.38
C TYR A 109 -0.69 -0.31 11.66
N SER A 110 -0.66 -0.29 10.33
CA SER A 110 -1.35 0.73 9.52
C SER A 110 -2.85 0.78 9.81
N ASP A 111 -3.49 -0.39 9.93
CA ASP A 111 -4.92 -0.47 10.20
C ASP A 111 -5.26 -0.02 11.63
N LYS A 112 -4.45 -0.40 12.63
CA LYS A 112 -4.58 0.10 14.01
C LYS A 112 -4.45 1.61 14.09
N LEU A 113 -3.52 2.22 13.35
CA LEU A 113 -3.38 3.67 13.32
C LEU A 113 -4.65 4.36 12.81
N LYS A 114 -5.30 3.82 11.78
CA LYS A 114 -6.52 4.39 11.18
C LYS A 114 -7.72 4.38 12.13
N GLU A 115 -7.72 3.54 13.17
CA GLU A 115 -8.78 3.51 14.19
C GLU A 115 -8.80 4.78 15.05
N ASN A 116 -7.67 5.48 15.18
CA ASN A 116 -7.55 6.75 15.90
C ASN A 116 -7.10 7.88 14.97
N PHE A 117 -8.06 8.71 14.56
CA PHE A 117 -7.81 9.81 13.62
C PHE A 117 -6.75 10.81 14.11
N GLU A 118 -6.69 11.15 15.40
CA GLU A 118 -5.69 12.10 15.91
C GLU A 118 -4.28 11.52 15.83
N SER A 119 -4.12 10.26 16.22
CA SER A 119 -2.85 9.53 16.09
C SER A 119 -2.44 9.42 14.62
N TYR A 120 -3.36 8.98 13.75
CA TYR A 120 -3.13 8.87 12.33
C TYR A 120 -2.70 10.21 11.70
N SER A 121 -3.38 11.31 12.03
CA SER A 121 -3.06 12.64 11.49
C SER A 121 -1.68 13.12 11.94
N SER A 122 -1.30 12.85 13.19
CA SER A 122 0.04 13.17 13.71
C SER A 122 1.12 12.39 12.96
N VAL A 123 0.95 11.07 12.86
CA VAL A 123 1.88 10.18 12.14
C VAL A 123 1.98 10.58 10.67
N PHE A 124 0.87 10.85 10.01
CA PHE A 124 0.85 11.24 8.60
C PHE A 124 1.56 12.59 8.35
N SER A 125 1.47 13.52 9.31
CA SER A 125 2.25 14.77 9.25
C SER A 125 3.75 14.50 9.33
N ARG A 126 4.18 13.57 10.19
CA ARG A 126 5.59 13.13 10.29
C ARG A 126 6.07 12.43 9.01
N VAL A 127 5.23 11.56 8.43
CA VAL A 127 5.50 10.92 7.13
C VAL A 127 5.73 11.98 6.06
N THR A 128 4.85 12.98 5.98
CA THR A 128 4.96 14.04 4.97
C THR A 128 6.26 14.83 5.12
N ALA A 129 6.63 15.22 6.35
CA ALA A 129 7.90 15.89 6.61
C ALA A 129 9.11 15.01 6.21
N ARG A 130 9.07 13.71 6.52
CA ARG A 130 10.15 12.79 6.14
C ARG A 130 10.25 12.60 4.62
N VAL A 131 9.12 12.62 3.89
CA VAL A 131 9.12 12.61 2.42
C VAL A 131 9.80 13.86 1.85
N GLU A 132 9.54 15.04 2.43
CA GLU A 132 10.19 16.29 2.04
C GLU A 132 11.70 16.23 2.30
N GLU A 133 12.15 15.72 3.45
CA GLU A 133 13.56 15.50 3.74
C GLU A 133 14.22 14.57 2.72
N LEU A 134 13.59 13.43 2.40
CA LEU A 134 14.09 12.48 1.39
C LEU A 134 14.22 13.11 -0.01
N ALA A 135 13.39 14.11 -0.33
CA ALA A 135 13.48 14.84 -1.60
C ALA A 135 14.65 15.84 -1.63
N GLU A 136 15.18 16.23 -0.47
CA GLU A 136 16.34 17.13 -0.33
C GLU A 136 17.68 16.38 -0.23
N GLU A 137 17.66 15.11 0.20
CA GLU A 137 18.81 14.21 0.21
C GLU A 137 19.29 13.95 -1.24
N LYS A 138 20.48 14.47 -1.60
CA LYS A 138 21.08 14.36 -2.95
C LYS A 138 21.90 13.10 -3.16
#